data_AF-A0A1G6J168-F1
#
_entry.id   AF-A0A1G6J168-F1
#
_cell.length_a   1.000
_cell.length_b   1.000
_cell.length_c   1.000
_cell.angle_alpha   90.00
_cell.angle_beta   90.00
_cell.angle_gamma   90.00
#
_symmetry.space_group_name_H-M   'P 1'
#
loop_
_entity.id
_entity.type
_entity.pdbx_description
1 polymer ?
#
loop_
_entity_poly.entity_id
_entity_poly.type
_entity_poly.pdbx_seq_one_letter_code
_entity_poly.pdbx_strand_id
1 'polypeptide(L)'
;MKWLILSFLLLVSAVYSPPVTAYVDSVKQGTAEPVIQPLFEEEHIKDVIEKGARARYEPPVDARVDPIWKAIPGYNGRKVDQEATYRRALRKQGGEIPWVYREVPPRVTLDQLGAQPIYRGNEQKPMAALMVNVAWGTEHLPGMLNILEQEGVPATFFLDGSWVKKHPEEAKMLLEKGYEVGNHAYSHPLMSQISRDRMQRELQKTEELIRELGGRSRFFAPPAGDFNQSVVKEAYRMGMKTVLWTVDTVDWRPSSSPQWMTERVRTNIDKGSLLLMHPTPRTVQALPQIIRTIEQKGLRLGTVGEVLSSKRIDPVEPFHTF
;
A
#
# COMPACT_ATOMS: atom_id res chain seq x y z
N MET A 1 53.78 44.82 -27.43
CA MET A 1 52.97 46.07 -27.53
C MET A 1 51.99 46.06 -28.70
N LYS A 2 52.40 45.77 -29.95
CA LYS A 2 51.51 45.77 -31.14
C LYS A 2 50.32 44.78 -31.05
N TRP A 3 50.51 43.58 -30.52
CA TRP A 3 49.44 42.58 -30.38
C TRP A 3 48.41 42.95 -29.30
N LEU A 4 48.84 43.54 -28.18
CA LEU A 4 47.95 44.04 -27.13
C LEU A 4 47.05 45.18 -27.63
N ILE A 5 47.59 46.07 -28.45
CA ILE A 5 46.83 47.16 -29.08
C ILE A 5 45.80 46.59 -30.06
N LEU A 6 46.16 45.58 -30.86
CA LEU A 6 45.26 44.94 -31.81
C LEU A 6 44.13 44.16 -31.09
N SER A 7 44.46 43.43 -30.03
CA SER A 7 43.47 42.74 -29.18
C SER A 7 42.54 43.72 -28.48
N PHE A 8 43.06 44.84 -27.98
CA PHE A 8 42.26 45.90 -27.38
C PHE A 8 41.32 46.57 -28.40
N LEU A 9 41.81 46.86 -29.60
CA LEU A 9 41.00 47.43 -30.69
C LEU A 9 39.90 46.47 -31.16
N LEU A 10 40.18 45.16 -31.23
CA LEU A 10 39.17 44.14 -31.55
C LEU A 10 38.10 44.01 -30.46
N LEU A 11 38.50 44.12 -29.19
CA LEU A 11 37.58 44.07 -28.06
C LEU A 11 36.68 45.32 -28.03
N VAL A 12 37.26 46.49 -28.25
CA VAL A 12 36.53 47.75 -28.39
C VAL A 12 35.59 47.69 -29.58
N SER A 13 36.04 47.23 -30.76
CA SER A 13 35.16 47.14 -31.94
C SER A 13 34.03 46.12 -31.76
N ALA A 14 34.26 45.04 -31.02
CA ALA A 14 33.22 44.06 -30.70
C ALA A 14 32.16 44.66 -29.75
N VAL A 15 32.58 45.40 -28.73
CA VAL A 15 31.68 46.04 -27.75
C VAL A 15 30.86 47.17 -28.37
N TYR A 16 31.43 47.91 -29.32
CA TYR A 16 30.74 48.99 -30.06
C TYR A 16 30.18 48.53 -31.41
N SER A 17 30.09 47.24 -31.65
CA SER A 17 29.52 46.73 -32.89
C SER A 17 28.01 47.02 -32.94
N PRO A 18 27.44 47.35 -34.11
CA PRO A 18 26.01 47.60 -34.28
C PRO A 18 25.08 46.54 -33.67
N PRO A 19 25.40 45.24 -33.71
CA PRO A 19 24.59 44.20 -33.06
C PRO A 19 24.58 44.31 -31.53
N VAL A 20 25.72 44.67 -30.91
CA VAL A 20 25.84 44.78 -29.46
C VAL A 20 25.16 46.04 -28.95
N THR A 21 25.31 47.16 -29.65
CA THR A 21 24.60 48.41 -29.30
C THR A 21 23.09 48.27 -29.49
N ALA A 22 22.63 47.67 -30.60
CA ALA A 22 21.21 47.39 -30.81
C ALA A 22 20.63 46.48 -29.72
N TYR A 23 21.38 45.46 -29.29
CA TYR A 23 20.99 44.60 -28.17
C TYR A 23 20.92 45.38 -26.84
N VAL A 24 21.94 46.16 -26.50
CA VAL A 24 21.96 46.97 -25.28
C VAL A 24 20.82 47.99 -25.27
N ASP A 25 20.54 48.63 -26.39
CA ASP A 25 19.46 49.59 -26.50
C ASP A 25 18.08 48.92 -26.41
N SER A 26 17.92 47.71 -26.98
CA SER A 26 16.70 46.92 -26.80
C SER A 26 16.46 46.50 -25.35
N VAL A 27 17.52 46.19 -24.59
CA VAL A 27 17.43 45.91 -23.14
C VAL A 27 17.08 47.18 -22.35
N LYS A 28 17.69 48.33 -22.66
CA LYS A 28 17.39 49.63 -22.01
C LYS A 28 15.97 50.12 -22.29
N GLN A 29 15.44 49.82 -23.47
CA GLN A 29 14.08 50.18 -23.89
C GLN A 29 13.03 49.15 -23.43
N GLY A 30 13.45 48.06 -22.75
CA GLY A 30 12.56 47.01 -22.27
C GLY A 30 11.95 46.15 -23.38
N THR A 31 12.51 46.18 -24.58
CA THR A 31 12.04 45.41 -25.75
C THR A 31 12.80 44.10 -25.95
N ALA A 32 13.87 43.87 -25.20
CA ALA A 32 14.57 42.59 -25.07
C ALA A 32 14.93 42.32 -23.60
N GLU A 33 14.82 41.08 -23.16
CA GLU A 33 15.29 40.66 -21.83
C GLU A 33 16.72 40.11 -21.91
N PRO A 34 17.60 40.48 -20.95
CA PRO A 34 18.94 39.91 -20.88
C PRO A 34 18.88 38.42 -20.54
N VAL A 35 19.60 37.57 -21.29
CA VAL A 35 19.73 36.10 -21.06
C VAL A 35 20.60 35.79 -19.82
N ILE A 36 20.71 36.72 -18.88
CA ILE A 36 21.48 36.56 -17.63
C ILE A 36 20.58 36.03 -16.50
N GLN A 37 19.26 36.21 -16.60
CA GLN A 37 18.27 35.65 -15.66
C GLN A 37 18.23 34.11 -15.54
N PRO A 38 18.45 33.28 -16.60
CA PRO A 38 18.27 31.83 -16.52
C PRO A 38 19.22 31.15 -15.52
N LEU A 39 20.48 31.60 -15.43
CA LEU A 39 21.48 30.97 -14.55
C LEU A 39 21.20 31.24 -13.07
N PHE A 40 20.78 32.46 -12.71
CA PHE A 40 20.41 32.79 -11.33
C PHE A 40 19.11 32.10 -10.90
N GLU A 41 18.15 31.96 -11.81
CA GLU A 41 16.92 31.20 -11.54
C GLU A 41 17.20 29.70 -11.38
N GLU A 42 18.06 29.10 -12.21
CA GLU A 42 18.42 27.69 -12.11
C GLU A 42 19.13 27.33 -10.80
N GLU A 43 20.11 28.14 -10.39
CA GLU A 43 20.86 27.92 -9.14
C GLU A 43 19.96 28.14 -7.91
N HIS A 44 19.08 29.14 -7.96
CA HIS A 44 18.07 29.36 -6.94
C HIS A 44 17.10 28.17 -6.82
N ILE A 45 16.61 27.63 -7.94
CA ILE A 45 15.71 26.47 -7.94
C ILE A 45 16.40 25.24 -7.32
N LYS A 46 17.69 25.00 -7.62
CA LYS A 46 18.44 23.89 -7.02
C LYS A 46 18.56 24.01 -5.50
N ASP A 47 18.90 25.20 -4.98
CA ASP A 47 19.00 25.45 -3.54
C ASP A 47 17.65 25.28 -2.84
N VAL A 48 16.57 25.78 -3.45
CA VAL A 48 15.19 25.59 -2.95
C VAL A 48 14.83 24.10 -2.92
N ILE A 49 15.16 23.35 -3.97
CA ILE A 49 14.91 21.91 -4.03
C ILE A 49 15.72 21.16 -2.98
N GLU A 50 17.00 21.48 -2.80
CA GLU A 50 17.86 20.79 -1.83
C GLU A 50 17.36 21.02 -0.39
N LYS A 51 17.11 22.27 -0.01
CA LYS A 51 16.58 22.63 1.31
C LYS A 51 15.19 22.01 1.52
N GLY A 52 14.34 22.10 0.51
CA GLY A 52 12.99 21.54 0.55
C GLY A 52 12.96 20.01 0.59
N ALA A 53 13.94 19.34 -0.03
CA ALA A 53 14.09 17.88 -0.02
C ALA A 53 14.44 17.35 1.37
N ARG A 54 15.36 18.02 2.08
CA ARG A 54 15.74 17.64 3.46
C ARG A 54 14.54 17.71 4.41
N ALA A 55 13.72 18.76 4.30
CA ALA A 55 12.52 18.94 5.13
C ALA A 55 11.39 17.93 4.82
N ARG A 56 11.40 17.32 3.63
CA ARG A 56 10.36 16.39 3.15
C ARG A 56 10.75 14.91 3.26
N TYR A 57 11.94 14.63 3.77
CA TYR A 57 12.38 13.26 3.98
C TYR A 57 11.60 12.60 5.10
N GLU A 58 10.98 11.44 4.79
CA GLU A 58 10.43 10.55 5.78
C GLU A 58 11.26 9.26 5.79
N PRO A 59 11.85 8.88 6.93
CA PRO A 59 12.61 7.64 7.02
C PRO A 59 11.69 6.42 6.88
N PRO A 60 12.19 5.30 6.31
CA PRO A 60 11.46 4.05 6.36
C PRO A 60 11.36 3.51 7.78
N VAL A 61 10.34 2.67 8.00
CA VAL A 61 10.13 1.92 9.24
C VAL A 61 10.48 0.46 8.98
N ASP A 62 11.40 -0.09 9.75
CA ASP A 62 11.77 -1.50 9.65
C ASP A 62 10.67 -2.43 10.18
N ALA A 63 10.54 -3.60 9.56
CA ALA A 63 9.71 -4.67 10.10
C ALA A 63 10.27 -5.13 11.45
N ARG A 64 9.39 -5.52 12.38
CA ARG A 64 9.79 -5.94 13.73
C ARG A 64 8.85 -6.98 14.31
N VAL A 65 9.33 -7.72 15.31
CA VAL A 65 8.49 -8.56 16.16
C VAL A 65 8.13 -7.78 17.42
N ASP A 66 6.91 -7.24 17.43
CA ASP A 66 6.31 -6.54 18.56
C ASP A 66 5.92 -7.53 19.68
N PRO A 67 6.11 -7.19 20.96
CA PRO A 67 5.78 -8.10 22.07
C PRO A 67 4.29 -8.49 22.12
N ILE A 68 3.38 -7.58 21.71
CA ILE A 68 1.93 -7.78 21.73
C ILE A 68 1.47 -8.24 20.35
N TRP A 69 1.77 -7.45 19.32
CA TRP A 69 1.21 -7.62 17.98
C TRP A 69 2.02 -8.55 17.06
N LYS A 70 3.14 -9.08 17.57
CA LYS A 70 4.02 -10.03 16.87
C LYS A 70 4.58 -9.41 15.59
N ALA A 71 4.59 -10.10 14.46
CA ALA A 71 5.19 -9.52 13.27
C ALA A 71 4.38 -8.32 12.76
N ILE A 72 5.05 -7.16 12.69
CA ILE A 72 4.56 -5.94 12.06
C ILE A 72 5.44 -5.66 10.84
N PRO A 73 4.85 -5.45 9.64
CA PRO A 73 5.62 -5.15 8.45
C PRO A 73 6.31 -3.80 8.53
N GLY A 74 7.40 -3.66 7.78
CA GLY A 74 8.01 -2.36 7.55
C GLY A 74 7.11 -1.45 6.71
N TYR A 75 7.45 -0.17 6.65
CA TYR A 75 6.75 0.81 5.82
C TYR A 75 7.76 1.71 5.12
N ASN A 76 7.57 1.92 3.82
CA ASN A 76 8.51 2.63 2.99
C ASN A 76 8.52 4.11 3.39
N GLY A 77 9.73 4.63 3.56
CA GLY A 77 9.98 6.05 3.67
C GLY A 77 9.77 6.74 2.34
N ARG A 78 9.92 8.06 2.30
CA ARG A 78 9.93 8.83 1.07
C ARG A 78 11.03 9.87 1.08
N LYS A 79 11.66 10.07 -0.07
CA LYS A 79 12.60 11.17 -0.31
C LYS A 79 12.25 11.87 -1.60
N VAL A 80 12.60 13.15 -1.69
CA VAL A 80 12.45 13.90 -2.95
C VAL A 80 13.45 13.37 -3.97
N ASP A 81 12.95 13.09 -5.17
CA ASP A 81 13.77 12.93 -6.38
C ASP A 81 14.17 14.32 -6.87
N GLN A 82 15.31 14.80 -6.37
CA GLN A 82 15.77 16.15 -6.64
C GLN A 82 15.95 16.41 -8.15
N GLU A 83 16.44 15.42 -8.89
CA GLU A 83 16.66 15.52 -10.33
C GLU A 83 15.33 15.58 -11.11
N ALA A 84 14.38 14.69 -10.82
CA ALA A 84 13.08 14.74 -11.48
C ALA A 84 12.30 16.00 -11.10
N THR A 85 12.39 16.43 -9.84
CA THR A 85 11.77 17.67 -9.35
C THR A 85 12.35 18.88 -10.08
N TYR A 86 13.68 18.94 -10.21
CA TYR A 86 14.37 20.01 -10.92
C TYR A 86 13.94 20.07 -12.39
N ARG A 87 13.96 18.94 -13.11
CA ARG A 87 13.51 18.87 -14.51
C ARG A 87 12.05 19.32 -14.69
N ARG A 88 11.16 18.99 -13.75
CA ARG A 88 9.77 19.45 -13.80
C ARG A 88 9.64 20.94 -13.47
N ALA A 89 10.43 21.44 -12.53
CA ALA A 89 10.43 22.86 -12.17
C ALA A 89 10.85 23.74 -13.35
N LEU A 90 11.91 23.36 -14.08
CA LEU A 90 12.36 24.09 -15.27
C LEU A 90 11.31 24.12 -16.39
N ARG A 91 10.59 23.01 -16.61
CA ARG A 91 9.53 22.95 -17.63
C ARG A 91 8.32 23.83 -17.31
N LYS A 92 8.03 24.02 -16.02
CA LYS A 92 6.85 24.77 -15.56
C LYS A 92 7.05 26.29 -15.63
N GLN A 93 8.30 26.77 -15.71
CA GLN A 93 8.67 28.19 -15.79
C GLN A 93 7.98 29.06 -14.72
N GLY A 94 8.16 28.68 -13.44
CA GLY A 94 7.65 29.43 -12.29
C GLY A 94 6.53 28.73 -11.50
N GLY A 95 6.12 29.35 -10.38
CA GLY A 95 5.11 28.84 -9.45
C GLY A 95 5.64 27.84 -8.42
N GLU A 96 4.72 27.07 -7.79
CA GLU A 96 5.11 26.08 -6.78
C GLU A 96 5.95 24.93 -7.37
N ILE A 97 6.98 24.52 -6.62
CA ILE A 97 7.89 23.42 -6.96
C ILE A 97 7.10 22.12 -7.12
N PRO A 98 7.15 21.48 -8.31
CA PRO A 98 6.46 20.21 -8.57
C PRO A 98 7.25 19.03 -7.98
N TRP A 99 7.17 18.86 -6.66
CA TRP A 99 7.90 17.82 -5.92
C TRP A 99 7.62 16.43 -6.47
N VAL A 100 8.69 15.74 -6.87
CA VAL A 100 8.68 14.33 -7.25
C VAL A 100 9.27 13.53 -6.09
N TYR A 101 8.65 12.43 -5.72
CA TYR A 101 9.11 11.57 -4.63
C TYR A 101 9.59 10.22 -5.15
N ARG A 102 10.43 9.56 -4.35
CA ARG A 102 10.80 8.15 -4.47
C ARG A 102 10.63 7.47 -3.12
N GLU A 103 10.19 6.22 -3.15
CA GLU A 103 10.14 5.40 -1.95
C GLU A 103 11.54 4.99 -1.51
N VAL A 104 11.73 4.90 -0.20
CA VAL A 104 12.92 4.31 0.41
C VAL A 104 12.47 3.03 1.11
N PRO A 105 12.92 1.84 0.68
CA PRO A 105 12.51 0.60 1.32
C PRO A 105 13.11 0.50 2.73
N PRO A 106 12.46 -0.23 3.65
CA PRO A 106 13.04 -0.58 4.94
C PRO A 106 14.26 -1.50 4.76
N ARG A 107 15.13 -1.51 5.76
CA ARG A 107 16.28 -2.41 5.85
C ARG A 107 15.84 -3.82 6.25
N VAL A 108 14.84 -3.91 7.13
CA VAL A 108 14.26 -5.18 7.56
C VAL A 108 12.86 -5.35 6.96
N THR A 109 12.66 -6.43 6.22
CA THR A 109 11.38 -6.79 5.61
C THR A 109 10.60 -7.79 6.46
N LEU A 110 9.28 -7.88 6.22
CA LEU A 110 8.42 -8.82 6.91
C LEU A 110 8.90 -10.28 6.74
N ASP A 111 9.42 -10.64 5.57
CA ASP A 111 9.88 -12.00 5.27
C ASP A 111 11.10 -12.40 6.10
N GLN A 112 11.95 -11.43 6.48
CA GLN A 112 13.14 -11.66 7.30
C GLN A 112 12.80 -11.97 8.77
N LEU A 113 11.56 -11.73 9.21
CA LEU A 113 11.12 -12.07 10.57
C LEU A 113 10.83 -13.57 10.76
N GLY A 114 10.76 -14.33 9.67
CA GLY A 114 10.49 -15.77 9.68
C GLY A 114 9.04 -16.12 10.04
N ALA A 115 8.85 -17.28 10.66
CA ALA A 115 7.53 -17.82 10.99
C ALA A 115 6.91 -17.12 12.23
N GLN A 116 6.28 -15.97 12.00
CA GLN A 116 5.59 -15.18 13.03
C GLN A 116 4.11 -15.00 12.66
N PRO A 117 3.18 -15.01 13.63
CA PRO A 117 1.82 -14.58 13.38
C PRO A 117 1.79 -13.05 13.17
N ILE A 118 0.82 -12.58 12.39
CA ILE A 118 0.65 -11.17 12.03
C ILE A 118 -0.76 -10.74 12.40
N TYR A 119 -0.88 -9.76 13.31
CA TYR A 119 -2.19 -9.22 13.70
C TYR A 119 -2.54 -7.94 12.95
N ARG A 120 -1.53 -7.18 12.52
CA ARG A 120 -1.71 -5.86 11.93
C ARG A 120 -0.66 -5.52 10.88
N GLY A 121 -1.01 -4.61 9.99
CA GLY A 121 -0.07 -3.84 9.20
C GLY A 121 0.66 -2.78 10.03
N ASN A 122 1.51 -2.01 9.36
CA ASN A 122 2.28 -0.95 10.00
C ASN A 122 1.35 0.19 10.49
N GLU A 123 1.48 0.60 11.74
CA GLU A 123 0.70 1.69 12.36
C GLU A 123 0.83 3.06 11.67
N GLN A 124 1.80 3.26 10.78
CA GLN A 124 1.91 4.49 9.99
C GLN A 124 1.21 4.42 8.63
N LYS A 125 0.76 3.24 8.21
CA LYS A 125 0.08 3.04 6.93
C LYS A 125 -1.41 3.29 7.08
N PRO A 126 -1.99 4.37 6.50
CA PRO A 126 -3.40 4.72 6.66
C PRO A 126 -4.31 3.85 5.78
N MET A 127 -4.29 2.56 6.04
CA MET A 127 -5.02 1.53 5.33
C MET A 127 -5.55 0.49 6.32
N ALA A 128 -6.70 -0.10 6.03
CA ALA A 128 -7.24 -1.25 6.74
C ALA A 128 -7.72 -2.31 5.74
N ALA A 129 -7.78 -3.58 6.16
CA ALA A 129 -8.23 -4.68 5.31
C ALA A 129 -9.50 -5.32 5.83
N LEU A 130 -10.37 -5.71 4.90
CA LEU A 130 -11.52 -6.57 5.18
C LEU A 130 -11.09 -8.03 4.98
N MET A 131 -11.19 -8.83 6.04
CA MET A 131 -10.93 -10.26 6.03
C MET A 131 -12.24 -11.02 6.19
N VAL A 132 -12.64 -11.77 5.17
CA VAL A 132 -13.88 -12.54 5.17
C VAL A 132 -13.55 -14.02 5.27
N ASN A 133 -13.84 -14.65 6.41
CA ASN A 133 -13.70 -16.09 6.56
C ASN A 133 -14.94 -16.79 5.99
N VAL A 134 -14.75 -17.73 5.07
CA VAL A 134 -15.83 -18.43 4.36
C VAL A 134 -15.74 -19.93 4.61
N ALA A 135 -16.59 -20.40 5.52
CA ALA A 135 -16.84 -21.83 5.77
C ALA A 135 -18.34 -22.18 5.66
N TRP A 136 -19.21 -21.18 5.61
CA TRP A 136 -20.67 -21.23 5.57
C TRP A 136 -21.19 -19.88 5.05
N GLY A 137 -22.51 -19.72 4.92
CA GLY A 137 -23.15 -18.44 4.56
C GLY A 137 -23.09 -18.09 3.08
N THR A 138 -22.99 -19.10 2.20
CA THR A 138 -22.93 -18.94 0.75
C THR A 138 -24.06 -18.06 0.21
N GLU A 139 -25.26 -18.18 0.79
CA GLU A 139 -26.45 -17.40 0.42
C GLU A 139 -26.30 -15.88 0.63
N HIS A 140 -25.32 -15.44 1.44
CA HIS A 140 -25.06 -14.03 1.72
C HIS A 140 -23.89 -13.46 0.90
N LEU A 141 -23.08 -14.30 0.27
CA LEU A 141 -21.97 -13.86 -0.58
C LEU A 141 -22.43 -12.95 -1.72
N PRO A 142 -23.49 -13.24 -2.49
CA PRO A 142 -23.91 -12.37 -3.59
C PRO A 142 -24.23 -10.93 -3.13
N GLY A 143 -24.92 -10.78 -2.00
CA GLY A 143 -25.25 -9.47 -1.44
C GLY A 143 -24.00 -8.71 -0.96
N MET A 144 -23.07 -9.41 -0.31
CA MET A 144 -21.79 -8.85 0.12
C MET A 144 -20.94 -8.39 -1.08
N LEU A 145 -20.80 -9.23 -2.09
CA LEU A 145 -20.00 -8.93 -3.28
C LEU A 145 -20.58 -7.76 -4.07
N ASN A 146 -21.90 -7.68 -4.21
CA ASN A 146 -22.54 -6.54 -4.85
C ASN A 146 -22.21 -5.21 -4.14
N ILE A 147 -22.18 -5.19 -2.80
CA ILE A 147 -21.80 -4.00 -2.04
C ILE A 147 -20.32 -3.67 -2.24
N LEU A 148 -19.43 -4.65 -2.14
CA LEU A 148 -17.99 -4.44 -2.34
C LEU A 148 -17.68 -3.89 -3.74
N GLU A 149 -18.37 -4.39 -4.78
CA GLU A 149 -18.22 -3.91 -6.15
C GLU A 149 -18.76 -2.49 -6.35
N GLN A 150 -19.93 -2.19 -5.80
CA GLN A 150 -20.54 -0.85 -5.88
C GLN A 150 -19.67 0.22 -5.21
N GLU A 151 -19.03 -0.13 -4.09
CA GLU A 151 -18.16 0.77 -3.34
C GLU A 151 -16.69 0.71 -3.82
N GLY A 152 -16.36 -0.17 -4.77
CA GLY A 152 -14.98 -0.33 -5.29
C GLY A 152 -13.98 -0.82 -4.22
N VAL A 153 -14.45 -1.60 -3.25
CA VAL A 153 -13.67 -2.00 -2.07
C VAL A 153 -13.01 -3.35 -2.28
N PRO A 154 -11.66 -3.44 -2.24
CA PRO A 154 -10.96 -4.72 -2.23
C PRO A 154 -11.12 -5.44 -0.89
N ALA A 155 -11.07 -6.77 -0.91
CA ALA A 155 -11.16 -7.63 0.27
C ALA A 155 -10.35 -8.91 0.11
N THR A 156 -10.06 -9.57 1.23
CA THR A 156 -9.41 -10.89 1.26
C THR A 156 -10.37 -11.94 1.81
N PHE A 157 -10.62 -13.00 1.06
CA PHE A 157 -11.49 -14.12 1.44
C PHE A 157 -10.66 -15.33 1.86
N PHE A 158 -10.79 -15.77 3.11
CA PHE A 158 -10.14 -16.98 3.62
C PHE A 158 -11.09 -18.16 3.49
N LEU A 159 -10.75 -19.10 2.61
CA LEU A 159 -11.66 -20.17 2.20
C LEU A 159 -11.38 -21.46 2.96
N ASP A 160 -12.41 -22.04 3.57
CA ASP A 160 -12.36 -23.40 4.11
C ASP A 160 -12.40 -24.41 2.95
N GLY A 161 -11.51 -25.39 2.97
CA GLY A 161 -11.37 -26.34 1.86
C GLY A 161 -12.60 -27.24 1.65
N SER A 162 -13.33 -27.60 2.71
CA SER A 162 -14.57 -28.36 2.58
C SER A 162 -15.68 -27.51 1.96
N TRP A 163 -15.69 -26.20 2.21
CA TRP A 163 -16.57 -25.25 1.53
C TRP A 163 -16.20 -25.12 0.05
N VAL A 164 -14.92 -24.89 -0.29
CA VAL A 164 -14.46 -24.81 -1.68
C VAL A 164 -14.85 -26.06 -2.47
N LYS A 165 -14.68 -27.24 -1.88
CA LYS A 165 -15.07 -28.51 -2.51
C LYS A 165 -16.57 -28.59 -2.84
N LYS A 166 -17.44 -27.99 -2.01
CA LYS A 166 -18.91 -27.99 -2.18
C LYS A 166 -19.39 -26.85 -3.09
N HIS A 167 -18.67 -25.74 -3.10
CA HIS A 167 -19.02 -24.49 -3.77
C HIS A 167 -17.88 -24.02 -4.70
N PRO A 168 -17.44 -24.85 -5.68
CA PRO A 168 -16.30 -24.52 -6.52
C PRO A 168 -16.58 -23.32 -7.43
N GLU A 169 -17.83 -23.14 -7.88
CA GLU A 169 -18.23 -22.02 -8.75
C GLU A 169 -18.18 -20.69 -7.99
N GLU A 170 -18.68 -20.65 -6.75
CA GLU A 170 -18.61 -19.46 -5.92
C GLU A 170 -17.17 -19.11 -5.54
N ALA A 171 -16.34 -20.11 -5.24
CA ALA A 171 -14.92 -19.91 -4.97
C ALA A 171 -14.17 -19.37 -6.21
N LYS A 172 -14.47 -19.91 -7.39
CA LYS A 172 -13.89 -19.45 -8.66
C LYS A 172 -14.33 -18.04 -9.01
N MET A 173 -15.60 -17.70 -8.77
CA MET A 173 -16.14 -16.35 -8.96
C MET A 173 -15.38 -15.32 -8.13
N LEU A 174 -14.97 -15.62 -6.89
CA LEU A 174 -14.17 -14.70 -6.06
C LEU A 174 -12.82 -14.37 -6.75
N LEU A 175 -12.16 -15.38 -7.32
CA LEU A 175 -10.91 -15.23 -8.07
C LEU A 175 -11.10 -14.44 -9.36
N GLU A 176 -12.13 -14.76 -10.16
CA GLU A 176 -12.44 -14.07 -11.42
C GLU A 176 -12.81 -12.60 -11.22
N LYS A 177 -13.42 -12.26 -10.08
CA LYS A 177 -13.71 -10.87 -9.66
C LYS A 177 -12.48 -10.14 -9.11
N GLY A 178 -11.33 -10.80 -9.00
CA GLY A 178 -10.06 -10.19 -8.61
C GLY A 178 -9.88 -10.01 -7.10
N TYR A 179 -10.70 -10.66 -6.26
CA TYR A 179 -10.49 -10.65 -4.82
C TYR A 179 -9.24 -11.47 -4.43
N GLU A 180 -8.56 -11.05 -3.36
CA GLU A 180 -7.50 -11.86 -2.79
C GLU A 180 -8.12 -13.05 -2.06
N VAL A 181 -7.56 -14.25 -2.25
CA VAL A 181 -7.97 -15.46 -1.51
C VAL A 181 -6.83 -16.00 -0.66
N GLY A 182 -7.20 -16.52 0.51
CA GLY A 182 -6.31 -17.17 1.45
C GLY A 182 -6.87 -18.51 1.95
N ASN A 183 -6.02 -19.24 2.66
CA ASN A 183 -6.33 -20.56 3.19
C ASN A 183 -7.00 -20.45 4.57
N HIS A 184 -8.05 -21.24 4.83
CA HIS A 184 -8.73 -21.31 6.14
C HIS A 184 -8.82 -22.74 6.71
N ALA A 185 -7.81 -23.58 6.46
CA ALA A 185 -7.82 -25.02 6.75
C ALA A 185 -8.92 -25.76 5.96
N TYR A 186 -9.01 -27.08 6.09
CA TYR A 186 -9.92 -27.89 5.27
C TYR A 186 -11.25 -28.17 5.95
N SER A 187 -11.26 -28.44 7.25
CA SER A 187 -12.49 -28.78 7.99
C SER A 187 -12.68 -27.96 9.27
N HIS A 188 -12.18 -26.72 9.28
CA HIS A 188 -12.27 -25.80 10.41
C HIS A 188 -11.89 -26.38 11.81
N PRO A 189 -10.79 -27.15 11.99
CA PRO A 189 -10.42 -27.68 13.31
C PRO A 189 -9.76 -26.62 14.20
N LEU A 190 -9.70 -26.89 15.51
CA LEU A 190 -8.78 -26.19 16.42
C LEU A 190 -7.34 -26.60 16.09
N MET A 191 -6.65 -25.79 15.28
CA MET A 191 -5.35 -26.11 14.69
C MET A 191 -4.27 -26.33 15.75
N SER A 192 -4.37 -25.71 16.92
CA SER A 192 -3.40 -25.88 18.01
C SER A 192 -3.48 -27.26 18.68
N GLN A 193 -4.59 -27.98 18.51
CA GLN A 193 -4.93 -29.21 19.21
C GLN A 193 -4.76 -30.49 18.37
N ILE A 194 -4.33 -30.35 17.13
CA ILE A 194 -4.17 -31.47 16.20
C ILE A 194 -2.70 -31.83 15.99
N SER A 195 -2.44 -33.05 15.51
CA SER A 195 -1.07 -33.46 15.17
C SER A 195 -0.53 -32.67 13.99
N ARG A 196 0.80 -32.54 13.90
CA ARG A 196 1.47 -31.87 12.78
C ARG A 196 1.05 -32.43 11.42
N ASP A 197 0.97 -33.75 11.29
CA ASP A 197 0.54 -34.40 10.04
C ASP A 197 -0.89 -34.04 9.66
N ARG A 198 -1.77 -33.88 10.67
CA ARG A 198 -3.12 -33.38 10.42
C ARG A 198 -3.08 -31.90 10.01
N MET A 199 -2.32 -31.04 10.68
CA MET A 199 -2.16 -29.63 10.27
C MET A 199 -1.73 -29.52 8.81
N GLN A 200 -0.72 -30.30 8.40
CA GLN A 200 -0.22 -30.31 7.02
C GLN A 200 -1.31 -30.72 6.04
N ARG A 201 -2.09 -31.78 6.33
CA ARG A 201 -3.20 -32.21 5.47
C ARG A 201 -4.31 -31.15 5.37
N GLU A 202 -4.66 -30.50 6.46
CA GLU A 202 -5.68 -29.45 6.49
C GLU A 202 -5.27 -28.27 5.61
N LEU A 203 -4.02 -27.83 5.71
CA LEU A 203 -3.49 -26.73 4.89
C LEU A 203 -3.34 -27.14 3.42
N GLN A 204 -2.75 -28.31 3.17
CA GLN A 204 -2.41 -28.76 1.81
C GLN A 204 -3.65 -29.02 0.97
N LYS A 205 -4.65 -29.70 1.53
CA LYS A 205 -5.86 -30.04 0.79
C LYS A 205 -6.66 -28.80 0.38
N THR A 206 -6.70 -27.77 1.23
CA THR A 206 -7.32 -26.49 0.90
C THR A 206 -6.52 -25.75 -0.17
N GLU A 207 -5.19 -25.72 -0.07
CA GLU A 207 -4.36 -25.07 -1.08
C GLU A 207 -4.42 -25.78 -2.44
N GLU A 208 -4.51 -27.10 -2.48
CA GLU A 208 -4.71 -27.87 -3.73
C GLU A 208 -6.00 -27.44 -4.44
N LEU A 209 -7.13 -27.36 -3.71
CA LEU A 209 -8.40 -26.90 -4.26
C LEU A 209 -8.33 -25.45 -4.76
N ILE A 210 -7.71 -24.55 -3.99
CA ILE A 210 -7.53 -23.15 -4.41
C ILE A 210 -6.68 -23.07 -5.69
N ARG A 211 -5.63 -23.90 -5.80
CA ARG A 211 -4.77 -23.96 -7.00
C ARG A 211 -5.46 -24.53 -8.22
N GLU A 212 -6.34 -25.51 -8.06
CA GLU A 212 -7.17 -26.04 -9.14
C GLU A 212 -8.07 -24.97 -9.76
N LEU A 213 -8.51 -23.99 -8.95
CA LEU A 213 -9.30 -22.85 -9.41
C LEU A 213 -8.44 -21.70 -10.00
N GLY A 214 -7.12 -21.87 -10.07
CA GLY A 214 -6.18 -20.85 -10.57
C GLY A 214 -5.71 -19.84 -9.52
N GLY A 215 -6.06 -20.05 -8.24
CA GLY A 215 -5.60 -19.24 -7.12
C GLY A 215 -4.29 -19.73 -6.50
N ARG A 216 -3.78 -18.97 -5.53
CA ARG A 216 -2.68 -19.40 -4.64
C ARG A 216 -2.72 -18.61 -3.35
N SER A 217 -2.70 -19.31 -2.21
CA SER A 217 -2.74 -18.62 -0.92
C SER A 217 -1.37 -18.05 -0.56
N ARG A 218 -1.30 -16.75 -0.27
CA ARG A 218 -0.14 -16.11 0.39
C ARG A 218 -0.31 -16.05 1.91
N PHE A 219 -1.55 -16.19 2.36
CA PHE A 219 -1.96 -16.01 3.74
C PHE A 219 -2.81 -17.18 4.20
N PHE A 220 -2.65 -17.53 5.47
CA PHE A 220 -3.46 -18.49 6.19
C PHE A 220 -4.11 -17.80 7.39
N ALA A 221 -5.43 -17.89 7.50
CA ALA A 221 -6.13 -17.51 8.72
C ALA A 221 -6.51 -18.79 9.48
N PRO A 222 -6.09 -18.98 10.74
CA PRO A 222 -6.47 -20.16 11.50
C PRO A 222 -7.96 -20.12 11.89
N PRO A 223 -8.69 -21.25 11.74
CA PRO A 223 -10.04 -21.39 12.26
C PRO A 223 -10.16 -20.94 13.72
N ALA A 224 -11.21 -20.18 14.03
CA ALA A 224 -11.45 -19.59 15.35
C ALA A 224 -10.30 -18.72 15.94
N GLY A 225 -9.28 -18.39 15.15
CA GLY A 225 -8.07 -17.76 15.67
C GLY A 225 -7.21 -18.69 16.53
N ASP A 226 -7.48 -20.01 16.53
CA ASP A 226 -6.77 -20.98 17.34
C ASP A 226 -5.46 -21.41 16.67
N PHE A 227 -4.33 -21.08 17.30
CA PHE A 227 -3.02 -21.46 16.79
C PHE A 227 -1.99 -21.60 17.91
N ASN A 228 -0.89 -22.28 17.59
CA ASN A 228 0.35 -22.23 18.35
C ASN A 228 1.53 -22.05 17.39
N GLN A 229 2.76 -21.97 17.91
CA GLN A 229 3.94 -21.74 17.07
C GLN A 229 4.17 -22.86 16.03
N SER A 230 3.70 -24.09 16.29
CA SER A 230 3.79 -25.19 15.32
C SER A 230 2.89 -24.95 14.10
N VAL A 231 1.67 -24.44 14.31
CA VAL A 231 0.75 -24.04 13.24
C VAL A 231 1.39 -22.96 12.35
N VAL A 232 1.94 -21.91 12.97
CA VAL A 232 2.59 -20.80 12.24
C VAL A 232 3.78 -21.30 11.41
N LYS A 233 4.61 -22.18 11.98
CA LYS A 233 5.74 -22.79 11.26
C LYS A 233 5.30 -23.67 10.10
N GLU A 234 4.21 -24.42 10.25
CA GLU A 234 3.72 -25.29 9.19
C GLU A 234 3.15 -24.48 8.02
N ALA A 235 2.34 -23.45 8.29
CA ALA A 235 1.88 -22.52 7.27
C ALA A 235 3.06 -21.83 6.55
N TYR A 236 4.07 -21.38 7.30
CA TYR A 236 5.26 -20.74 6.75
C TYR A 236 6.06 -21.67 5.81
N ARG A 237 6.21 -22.96 6.15
CA ARG A 237 6.87 -23.96 5.28
C ARG A 237 6.14 -24.13 3.95
N MET A 238 4.84 -23.91 3.93
CA MET A 238 4.02 -23.96 2.71
C MET A 238 3.99 -22.62 1.95
N GLY A 239 4.77 -21.63 2.40
CA GLY A 239 4.85 -20.30 1.77
C GLY A 239 3.72 -19.34 2.18
N MET A 240 2.95 -19.68 3.22
CA MET A 240 1.86 -18.84 3.72
C MET A 240 2.25 -18.12 5.01
N LYS A 241 1.89 -16.84 5.13
CA LYS A 241 1.99 -16.11 6.40
C LYS A 241 0.71 -16.30 7.21
N THR A 242 0.83 -16.54 8.51
CA THR A 242 -0.34 -16.68 9.39
C THR A 242 -0.84 -15.30 9.81
N VAL A 243 -2.07 -14.97 9.44
CA VAL A 243 -2.71 -13.68 9.71
C VAL A 243 -3.90 -13.84 10.65
N LEU A 244 -4.01 -12.90 11.59
CA LEU A 244 -5.11 -12.74 12.53
C LEU A 244 -5.75 -11.36 12.27
N TRP A 245 -6.49 -10.84 13.24
CA TRP A 245 -7.19 -9.57 13.15
C TRP A 245 -6.92 -8.70 14.37
N THR A 246 -7.04 -7.38 14.21
CA THR A 246 -7.09 -6.41 15.32
C THR A 246 -8.51 -6.07 15.73
N VAL A 247 -9.47 -6.19 14.80
CA VAL A 247 -10.87 -5.87 15.03
C VAL A 247 -11.73 -7.04 14.58
N ASP A 248 -12.61 -7.52 15.45
CA ASP A 248 -13.62 -8.54 15.16
C ASP A 248 -14.99 -7.87 15.08
N THR A 249 -15.75 -8.11 14.01
CA THR A 249 -17.15 -7.65 13.94
C THR A 249 -18.04 -8.40 14.91
N VAL A 250 -17.68 -9.64 15.27
CA VAL A 250 -18.48 -10.56 16.08
C VAL A 250 -19.85 -10.83 15.45
N ASP A 251 -19.89 -10.79 14.12
CA ASP A 251 -21.08 -10.93 13.28
C ASP A 251 -21.75 -12.31 13.35
N TRP A 252 -20.97 -13.32 13.71
CA TRP A 252 -21.41 -14.70 13.94
C TRP A 252 -22.29 -14.85 15.19
N ARG A 253 -22.29 -13.89 16.13
CA ARG A 253 -23.19 -13.95 17.30
C ARG A 253 -24.59 -13.46 16.93
N PRO A 254 -25.65 -14.22 17.24
CA PRO A 254 -27.02 -13.80 16.96
C PRO A 254 -27.43 -12.46 17.59
N SER A 255 -26.82 -12.12 18.73
CA SER A 255 -27.07 -10.88 19.49
C SER A 255 -26.41 -9.63 18.89
N SER A 256 -25.50 -9.78 17.93
CA SER A 256 -24.86 -8.65 17.26
C SER A 256 -25.84 -7.96 16.33
N SER A 257 -25.99 -6.64 16.42
CA SER A 257 -26.80 -5.85 15.49
C SER A 257 -25.91 -5.12 14.48
N PRO A 258 -26.41 -4.78 13.27
CA PRO A 258 -25.65 -3.98 12.30
C PRO A 258 -25.08 -2.69 12.89
N GLN A 259 -25.87 -1.96 13.69
CA GLN A 259 -25.44 -0.74 14.38
C GLN A 259 -24.29 -1.00 15.35
N TRP A 260 -24.40 -2.06 16.17
CA TRP A 260 -23.39 -2.40 17.17
C TRP A 260 -22.08 -2.87 16.54
N MET A 261 -22.14 -3.60 15.42
CA MET A 261 -20.95 -3.98 14.66
C MET A 261 -20.26 -2.75 14.08
N THR A 262 -21.03 -1.86 13.46
CA THR A 262 -20.53 -0.57 12.93
C THR A 262 -19.85 0.25 14.02
N GLU A 263 -20.50 0.37 15.18
CA GLU A 263 -19.96 1.12 16.31
C GLU A 263 -18.64 0.52 16.83
N ARG A 264 -18.55 -0.80 16.92
CA ARG A 264 -17.29 -1.45 17.28
C ARG A 264 -16.18 -1.18 16.28
N VAL A 265 -16.48 -1.21 14.98
CA VAL A 265 -15.50 -0.82 13.96
C VAL A 265 -15.10 0.64 14.17
N ARG A 266 -16.07 1.55 14.36
CA ARG A 266 -15.82 2.97 14.65
C ARG A 266 -14.91 3.18 15.84
N THR A 267 -15.06 2.41 16.92
CA THR A 267 -14.21 2.55 18.10
C THR A 267 -12.80 1.99 17.88
N ASN A 268 -12.66 0.84 17.22
CA ASN A 268 -11.43 0.04 17.28
C ASN A 268 -10.60 0.04 15.99
N ILE A 269 -11.14 0.44 14.84
CA ILE A 269 -10.39 0.46 13.58
C ILE A 269 -9.36 1.59 13.59
N ASP A 270 -8.15 1.30 13.11
CA ASP A 270 -7.03 2.24 13.00
C ASP A 270 -6.11 1.83 11.84
N LYS A 271 -5.05 2.60 11.60
CA LYS A 271 -3.99 2.34 10.61
C LYS A 271 -3.39 0.95 10.78
N GLY A 272 -3.35 0.20 9.69
CA GLY A 272 -2.87 -1.17 9.65
C GLY A 272 -3.85 -2.20 10.21
N SER A 273 -5.09 -1.83 10.54
CA SER A 273 -6.04 -2.81 11.08
C SER A 273 -6.43 -3.87 10.06
N LEU A 274 -6.63 -5.07 10.58
CA LEU A 274 -7.18 -6.22 9.87
C LEU A 274 -8.54 -6.53 10.52
N LEU A 275 -9.64 -6.39 9.76
CA LEU A 275 -11.01 -6.49 10.25
C LEU A 275 -11.62 -7.84 9.85
N LEU A 276 -11.91 -8.69 10.85
CA LEU A 276 -12.56 -9.99 10.65
C LEU A 276 -14.08 -9.86 10.49
N MET A 277 -14.61 -10.56 9.48
CA MET A 277 -16.04 -10.79 9.27
C MET A 277 -16.31 -12.12 8.54
N HIS A 278 -17.59 -12.43 8.36
CA HIS A 278 -18.14 -13.63 7.73
C HIS A 278 -19.32 -13.23 6.81
N PRO A 279 -19.69 -14.07 5.84
CA PRO A 279 -20.87 -13.83 5.01
C PRO A 279 -22.15 -14.12 5.82
N THR A 280 -22.62 -13.12 6.56
CA THR A 280 -23.84 -13.19 7.37
C THR A 280 -24.87 -12.15 6.89
N PRO A 281 -26.17 -12.32 7.17
CA PRO A 281 -27.16 -11.32 6.74
C PRO A 281 -26.93 -9.99 7.45
N ARG A 282 -26.38 -10.02 8.66
CA ARG A 282 -26.05 -8.82 9.44
C ARG A 282 -24.84 -8.11 8.85
N THR A 283 -23.84 -8.85 8.41
CA THR A 283 -22.65 -8.30 7.75
C THR A 283 -23.07 -7.61 6.47
N VAL A 284 -23.90 -8.23 5.64
CA VAL A 284 -24.46 -7.61 4.43
C VAL A 284 -25.19 -6.30 4.76
N GLN A 285 -25.99 -6.26 5.83
CA GLN A 285 -26.70 -5.04 6.25
C GLN A 285 -25.75 -3.94 6.78
N ALA A 286 -24.69 -4.31 7.50
CA ALA A 286 -23.78 -3.36 8.13
C ALA A 286 -22.66 -2.87 7.21
N LEU A 287 -22.30 -3.65 6.19
CA LEU A 287 -21.12 -3.43 5.36
C LEU A 287 -21.04 -2.03 4.74
N PRO A 288 -22.12 -1.46 4.16
CA PRO A 288 -22.04 -0.10 3.59
C PRO A 288 -21.66 0.95 4.63
N GLN A 289 -22.22 0.85 5.84
CA GLN A 289 -21.91 1.80 6.91
C GLN A 289 -20.52 1.54 7.53
N ILE A 290 -20.08 0.28 7.60
CA ILE A 290 -18.71 -0.08 8.01
C ILE A 290 -17.70 0.55 7.05
N ILE A 291 -17.89 0.42 5.74
CA ILE A 291 -17.02 1.02 4.72
C ILE A 291 -16.93 2.54 4.93
N ARG A 292 -18.07 3.23 4.97
CA ARG A 292 -18.12 4.68 5.21
C ARG A 292 -17.44 5.10 6.51
N THR A 293 -17.60 4.31 7.57
CA THR A 293 -16.98 4.59 8.88
C THR A 293 -15.45 4.52 8.80
N ILE A 294 -14.90 3.58 8.04
CA ILE A 294 -13.46 3.42 7.84
C ILE A 294 -12.91 4.58 7.00
N GLU A 295 -13.62 4.96 5.94
CA GLU A 295 -13.23 6.09 5.07
C GLU A 295 -13.30 7.44 5.80
N GLN A 296 -14.32 7.65 6.65
CA GLN A 296 -14.44 8.85 7.49
C GLN A 296 -13.30 8.98 8.50
N LYS A 297 -12.62 7.89 8.84
CA LYS A 297 -11.38 7.91 9.63
C LYS A 297 -10.13 8.21 8.80
N GLY A 298 -10.27 8.48 7.50
CA GLY A 298 -9.17 8.74 6.59
C GLY A 298 -8.35 7.50 6.25
N LEU A 299 -8.93 6.30 6.37
CA LEU A 299 -8.28 5.04 6.04
C LEU A 299 -8.74 4.58 4.66
N ARG A 300 -7.78 4.14 3.83
CA ARG A 300 -8.09 3.42 2.58
C ARG A 300 -8.40 1.95 2.89
N LEU A 301 -9.35 1.36 2.19
CA LEU A 301 -9.59 -0.08 2.23
C LEU A 301 -8.70 -0.81 1.22
N GLY A 302 -8.11 -1.92 1.65
CA GLY A 302 -7.18 -2.75 0.89
C GLY A 302 -7.40 -4.24 1.16
N THR A 303 -6.74 -5.08 0.38
CA THR A 303 -6.50 -6.48 0.72
C THR A 303 -5.52 -6.62 1.89
N VAL A 304 -5.48 -7.78 2.54
CA VAL A 304 -4.44 -8.13 3.53
C VAL A 304 -3.05 -7.96 2.93
N GLY A 305 -2.85 -8.42 1.69
CA GLY A 305 -1.59 -8.22 0.97
C GLY A 305 -1.18 -6.76 0.83
N GLU A 306 -2.12 -5.87 0.54
CA GLU A 306 -1.84 -4.43 0.43
C GLU A 306 -1.55 -3.80 1.79
N VAL A 307 -2.30 -4.14 2.84
CA VAL A 307 -2.04 -3.63 4.20
C VAL A 307 -0.69 -4.09 4.73
N LEU A 308 -0.29 -5.33 4.43
CA LEU A 308 0.99 -5.89 4.88
C LEU A 308 2.19 -5.53 4.00
N SER A 309 1.95 -4.96 2.81
CA SER A 309 3.00 -4.44 1.93
C SER A 309 3.68 -3.22 2.54
N SER A 310 5.00 -3.10 2.38
CA SER A 310 5.74 -1.92 2.82
C SER A 310 5.51 -0.70 1.92
N LYS A 311 4.97 -0.88 0.71
CA LYS A 311 4.69 0.22 -0.23
C LYS A 311 3.76 1.27 0.37
N ARG A 312 3.97 2.54 0.01
CA ARG A 312 3.09 3.64 0.41
C ARG A 312 1.76 3.58 -0.33
N ILE A 313 0.76 4.25 0.23
CA ILE A 313 -0.57 4.35 -0.39
C ILE A 313 -0.65 5.45 -1.44
N ASP A 314 0.20 6.47 -1.35
CA ASP A 314 0.21 7.59 -2.28
C ASP A 314 1.01 7.18 -3.53
N PRO A 315 0.54 7.51 -4.74
CA PRO A 315 1.29 7.21 -5.95
C PRO A 315 2.64 7.93 -5.89
N VAL A 316 3.69 7.12 -5.80
CA VAL A 316 5.06 7.55 -6.07
C VAL A 316 5.32 7.21 -7.53
N GLU A 317 5.70 8.19 -8.35
CA GLU A 317 5.81 7.97 -9.79
C GLU A 317 6.73 6.78 -10.11
N PRO A 318 6.30 5.87 -11.00
CA PRO A 318 7.06 4.68 -11.33
C PRO A 318 8.38 5.03 -12.04
N PHE A 319 9.36 4.13 -11.94
CA PHE A 319 10.61 4.23 -12.68
C PHE A 319 10.34 4.26 -14.19
N HIS A 320 10.50 5.41 -14.83
CA HIS A 320 10.80 5.44 -16.25
C HIS A 320 12.31 5.24 -16.41
N THR A 321 12.72 3.99 -16.62
CA THR A 321 14.00 3.72 -17.29
C THR A 321 13.87 4.26 -18.71
N PHE A 322 14.66 5.30 -19.02
CA PHE A 322 14.93 5.72 -20.39
C PHE A 322 15.75 4.64 -21.09
#